data_AF-A0A9P5P901-F1
#
_entry.id   AF-A0A9P5P901-F1
#
_cell.length_a   1.000
_cell.length_b   1.000
_cell.length_c   1.000
_cell.angle_alpha   90.00
_cell.angle_beta   90.00
_cell.angle_gamma   90.00
#
_symmetry.space_group_name_H-M   'P 1'
#
loop_
_entity.id
_entity.type
_entity.pdbx_description
1 polymer ?
#
loop_
_entity_poly.entity_id
_entity_poly.type
_entity_poly.pdbx_seq_one_letter_code
_entity_poly.pdbx_strand_id
1 'polypeptide(L)' 'IVLHPSFKLTYFSRLNWPEDWIREAKNVTRNAWVSRYKPASSEPAPMVSGSSVHWYYAPLHHY' A
#
# COMPACT_ATOMS: atom_id res chain seq x y z
N ILE A 1 9.99 -0.09 -24.52
CA ILE A 1 8.56 0.17 -24.17
C ILE A 1 8.31 -0.49 -22.83
N VAL A 2 7.75 0.24 -21.85
CA VAL A 2 7.39 -0.31 -20.53
C VAL A 2 5.89 -0.55 -20.50
N LEU A 3 5.47 -1.79 -20.24
CA LEU A 3 4.05 -2.14 -20.12
C LEU A 3 3.51 -1.66 -18.78
N HIS A 4 2.44 -0.87 -18.81
CA HIS A 4 1.75 -0.42 -17.60
C HIS A 4 1.28 -1.63 -16.75
N PRO A 5 1.48 -1.60 -15.42
CA PRO A 5 1.20 -2.75 -14.55
C PRO A 5 -0.20 -3.34 -14.72
N SER A 6 -1.22 -2.51 -14.93
CA SER A 6 -2.61 -2.97 -15.10
C SER A 6 -2.82 -3.89 -16.31
N PHE A 7 -1.93 -3.87 -17.30
CA PHE A 7 -2.04 -4.71 -18.50
C PHE A 7 -1.23 -6.00 -18.42
N LYS A 8 -0.44 -6.22 -17.36
CA LYS A 8 0.46 -7.39 -17.24
C LYS A 8 -0.29 -8.71 -17.32
N LEU A 9 -1.45 -8.81 -16.66
CA LEU A 9 -2.26 -10.03 -16.67
C LEU A 9 -2.79 -10.33 -18.07
N THR A 10 -3.41 -9.35 -18.72
CA THR A 10 -3.90 -9.48 -20.10
C THR A 10 -2.79 -9.85 -21.07
N TYR A 11 -1.57 -9.32 -20.87
CA TYR A 11 -0.41 -9.67 -21.67
C TYR A 11 -0.01 -11.15 -21.51
N PHE A 12 0.07 -11.66 -20.28
CA PHE A 12 0.40 -13.08 -20.05
C PHE A 12 -0.64 -14.03 -20.66
N SER A 13 -1.94 -13.72 -20.50
CA SER A 13 -3.00 -14.51 -21.10
C SER A 13 -2.94 -14.48 -22.63
N ARG A 14 -2.67 -13.33 -23.25
CA ARG A 14 -2.54 -13.20 -24.72
C ARG A 14 -1.37 -13.98 -25.30
N LEU A 15 -0.33 -14.21 -24.51
CA LEU A 15 0.81 -15.03 -24.90
C LEU A 15 0.63 -16.51 -24.56
N ASN A 16 -0.58 -16.94 -24.16
CA ASN A 16 -0.90 -18.30 -23.77
C ASN A 16 0.08 -18.88 -22.74
N TRP A 17 0.47 -18.06 -21.76
CA TRP A 17 1.20 -18.59 -20.62
C TRP A 17 0.34 -19.62 -19.87
N PRO A 18 0.95 -20.64 -19.25
CA PRO A 18 0.23 -21.57 -18.40
C PRO A 18 -0.54 -20.82 -17.32
N GLU A 19 -1.83 -21.13 -17.16
CA GLU A 19 -2.68 -20.44 -16.19
C GLU A 19 -2.13 -20.56 -14.76
N ASP A 20 -1.51 -21.69 -14.44
CA ASP A 20 -0.85 -21.92 -13.16
C ASP A 20 0.31 -20.95 -12.91
N TRP A 21 1.04 -20.56 -13.95
CA TRP A 21 2.11 -19.57 -13.83
C TRP A 21 1.55 -18.16 -13.62
N ILE A 22 0.46 -17.81 -14.31
CA ILE A 22 -0.23 -16.53 -14.13
C ILE A 22 -0.77 -16.43 -12.70
N ARG A 23 -1.40 -17.51 -12.23
CA ARG A 23 -1.90 -17.65 -10.86
C ARG A 23 -0.77 -17.51 -9.84
N GLU A 24 0.35 -18.18 -10.04
CA GLU A 24 1.48 -18.10 -9.12
C GLU A 24 2.11 -16.71 -9.10
N ALA A 25 2.29 -16.07 -10.26
CA ALA A 25 2.79 -14.69 -10.34
C ALA A 25 1.89 -13.71 -9.57
N LYS A 26 0.55 -13.88 -9.64
CA LYS A 26 -0.40 -13.10 -8.83
C LYS A 26 -0.22 -13.35 -7.34
N ASN A 27 -0.03 -14.61 -6.94
CA ASN A 27 0.15 -14.98 -5.54
C ASN A 27 1.44 -14.39 -4.97
N VAL A 28 2.57 -14.59 -5.63
CA VAL A 28 3.87 -14.04 -5.23
C VAL A 28 3.80 -12.52 -5.08
N THR A 29 3.24 -11.83 -6.07
CA THR A 29 3.11 -10.37 -6.04
C THR A 29 2.23 -9.89 -4.88
N ARG A 30 1.08 -10.54 -4.66
CA ARG A 30 0.17 -10.20 -3.54
C ARG A 30 0.83 -10.47 -2.20
N ASN A 31 1.51 -11.60 -2.04
CA ASN A 31 2.17 -11.97 -0.79
C ASN A 31 3.29 -10.97 -0.45
N ALA A 32 4.10 -10.60 -1.44
CA ALA A 32 5.11 -9.56 -1.27
C ALA A 32 4.49 -8.21 -0.87
N TRP A 33 3.37 -7.82 -1.51
CA TRP A 33 2.65 -6.61 -1.15
C TRP A 33 2.11 -6.65 0.28
N VAL A 34 1.42 -7.72 0.67
CA VAL A 34 0.88 -7.90 2.02
C VAL A 34 1.98 -7.86 3.08
N SER A 35 3.12 -8.51 2.81
CA SER A 35 4.22 -8.61 3.77
C SER A 35 5.02 -7.31 3.95
N ARG A 36 5.15 -6.49 2.90
CA ARG A 36 6.12 -5.37 2.90
C ARG A 36 5.52 -3.99 2.69
N TYR A 37 4.33 -3.92 2.11
CA TYR A 37 3.78 -2.66 1.59
C TYR A 37 2.36 -2.37 2.04
N LYS A 38 1.59 -3.39 2.44
CA LYS A 38 0.24 -3.19 2.96
C LYS A 38 0.34 -2.36 4.24
N PRO A 39 -0.29 -1.17 4.30
CA PRO A 39 -0.32 -0.39 5.52
C PRO A 39 -0.91 -1.23 6.64
N ALA A 40 -0.32 -1.15 7.84
CA ALA A 40 -0.98 -1.67 9.02
C ALA A 40 -2.37 -1.02 9.08
N SER A 41 -3.40 -1.82 9.33
CA SER A 41 -4.71 -1.28 9.66
C SER A 41 -4.47 -0.28 10.79
N SER A 42 -4.73 1.00 10.56
CA SER A 42 -4.91 1.95 11.64
C SER A 42 -6.20 1.55 12.34
N GLU A 43 -6.14 0.47 13.12
CA GLU A 43 -7.11 0.28 14.18
C GLU A 43 -7.04 1.58 14.99
N PRO A 44 -8.14 2.37 15.07
CA PRO A 44 -8.10 3.59 15.84
C PRO A 44 -7.65 3.19 17.23
N ALA A 45 -6.48 3.69 17.66
CA ALA A 45 -6.02 3.50 19.02
C ALA A 45 -7.20 3.78 19.96
N PRO A 46 -7.45 2.98 21.00
CA PRO A 46 -8.51 3.28 21.96
C PRO A 46 -8.33 4.75 22.34
N MET A 47 -9.34 5.56 22.03
CA MET A 47 -9.31 7.00 22.27
C MET A 47 -9.06 7.16 23.76
N VAL A 48 -7.81 7.43 24.14
CA VAL A 48 -7.51 7.87 25.49
C VAL A 48 -8.11 9.26 25.54
N SER A 49 -9.31 9.33 26.11
CA SER A 49 -9.97 10.59 26.42
C SER A 49 -9.03 11.36 27.36
N GLY A 50 -8.49 12.47 26.85
CA GLY A 50 -7.49 13.32 27.52
C GLY A 50 -6.09 13.07 26.95
N SER A 51 -5.51 13.96 26.15
CA SER A 51 -5.31 15.37 26.48
C SER A 51 -5.06 16.20 25.23
N SER A 52 -5.61 17.42 25.26
CA SER A 52 -5.48 18.53 24.33
C SER A 52 -4.21 18.55 23.47
N VAL A 53 -4.38 18.40 22.15
CA VAL A 53 -3.36 18.71 21.15
C VAL A 53 -3.24 20.23 21.05
N HIS A 54 -2.41 20.83 21.90
CA HIS A 54 -2.04 22.24 21.82
C HIS A 54 -0.95 22.43 20.75
N TRP A 55 -1.32 22.51 19.46
CA TRP A 55 -0.38 22.89 18.38
C TRP A 55 -0.79 24.17 17.62
N TYR A 56 -1.64 25.02 18.19
CA TYR A 56 -2.14 26.22 17.50
C TYR A 56 -1.44 27.54 17.85
N TYR A 57 -0.42 27.58 18.71
CA TYR A 57 0.33 28.82 18.96
C TYR A 57 1.83 28.55 19.17
N ALA A 58 2.63 28.84 18.15
CA ALA A 58 4.03 29.19 18.34
C ALA A 58 4.14 30.72 18.20
N PRO A 59 4.34 31.50 19.27
CA PRO A 59 4.63 32.92 19.16
C PRO A 59 6.04 33.07 18.58
N LEU A 60 6.16 33.77 17.45
CA LEU A 60 7.44 34.24 16.94
C LEU A 60 8.04 35.20 17.97
N HIS A 61 8.98 34.71 18.78
CA HIS A 61 9.82 35.56 19.61
C HIS A 61 10.83 36.30 18.72
N HIS A 62 10.68 37.63 18.71
CA HIS A 62 11.70 38.68 18.68
C HIS A 62 13.03 38.42 17.93
N TYR A 63 13.25 39.24 16.89
CA TYR A 63 14.47 40.04 16.73
C TYR A 63 14.07 41.50 16.50
#